data_AF-A0A5C3MK89-F1
#
_entry.id   AF-A0A5C3MK89-F1
#
_cell.length_a   1.000
_cell.length_b   1.000
_cell.length_c   1.000
_cell.angle_alpha   90.00
_cell.angle_beta   90.00
_cell.angle_gamma   90.00
#
_symmetry.space_group_name_H-M   'P 1'
#
loop_
_entity.id
_entity.type
_entity.pdbx_description
1 polymer ?
#
loop_
_entity_poly.entity_id
_entity_poly.type
_entity_poly.pdbx_seq_one_letter_code
_entity_poly.pdbx_strand_id
1 'polypeptide(L)'
;MPLRAPFDSESTFDVLICEDMVGIMSTDCIGNGSDDGSDDGSNVVDIVVYNWKIASLMFQLRGCIHPVDTFTFLSPQHILLGISDPDCPRLEVYDLSQRTSRDPEWNGYDYLCAFLYENEKNPNFRGRMKVQGDTPPWSTPLNDREVPFFTPPESRFLCVSYLGCGEDETDFTAVLSYAIPLQALLSLLPQSADETGTTWLWDVWSFDKTLMHPQIRPGPHWRSYIHGAKIAYLSTPPEREEASLANVMDFSPVVQRRDCARRGKGGPIRLSTGRRGLSVNYGCLTSQLIFPEMYKGMIISEDNLILIDQDPESEDIIFTIYSI
;
A
#
# COMPACT_ATOMS: atom_id res chain seq x y z
N MET A 1 -3.89 8.04 -3.69
CA MET A 1 -3.19 9.27 -4.14
C MET A 1 -3.89 10.37 -3.38
N PRO A 2 -3.19 11.05 -2.46
CA PRO A 2 -3.83 12.03 -1.61
C PRO A 2 -4.31 13.20 -2.46
N LEU A 3 -5.60 13.49 -2.36
CA LEU A 3 -6.21 14.71 -2.89
C LEU A 3 -5.99 15.82 -1.87
N ARG A 4 -5.57 16.99 -2.33
CA ARG A 4 -5.58 18.22 -1.52
C ARG A 4 -6.94 18.89 -1.64
N ALA A 5 -7.42 19.51 -0.56
CA ALA A 5 -8.63 20.33 -0.67
C ALA A 5 -8.35 21.56 -1.55
N PRO A 6 -9.31 21.99 -2.39
CA PRO A 6 -9.13 23.16 -3.24
C PRO A 6 -9.08 24.50 -2.48
N PHE A 7 -9.37 24.48 -1.17
CA PHE A 7 -9.42 25.68 -0.31
C PHE A 7 -8.59 25.55 0.97
N ASP A 8 -7.95 24.40 1.19
CA ASP A 8 -7.11 24.15 2.37
C ASP A 8 -5.87 23.36 1.95
N SER A 9 -4.70 23.93 2.25
CA SER A 9 -3.40 23.30 1.96
C SER A 9 -2.88 22.39 3.07
N GLU A 10 -3.49 22.44 4.27
CA GLU A 10 -3.05 21.74 5.47
C GLU A 10 -3.76 20.37 5.62
N SER A 11 -4.96 20.23 5.06
CA SER A 11 -5.68 18.95 4.96
C SER A 11 -5.31 18.12 3.72
N THR A 12 -5.11 16.82 3.92
CA THR A 12 -4.95 15.83 2.83
C THR A 12 -5.93 14.68 2.97
N PHE A 13 -6.42 14.15 1.83
CA PHE A 13 -7.47 13.13 1.79
C PHE A 13 -7.05 11.94 0.92
N ASP A 14 -6.94 10.75 1.49
CA ASP A 14 -6.86 9.52 0.71
C ASP A 14 -8.26 8.89 0.55
N VAL A 15 -8.66 8.67 -0.70
CA VAL A 15 -9.98 8.12 -1.06
C VAL A 15 -9.80 6.76 -1.73
N LEU A 16 -10.51 5.76 -1.23
CA LEU A 16 -10.51 4.38 -1.73
C LEU A 16 -11.94 3.90 -1.98
N ILE A 17 -12.17 3.11 -3.02
CA ILE A 17 -13.50 2.63 -3.42
C ILE A 17 -13.48 1.10 -3.45
N CYS A 18 -14.34 0.47 -2.64
CA CYS A 18 -14.48 -0.98 -2.58
C CYS A 18 -15.96 -1.34 -2.79
N GLU A 19 -16.29 -1.85 -3.97
CA GLU A 19 -17.67 -2.13 -4.40
C GLU A 19 -18.60 -0.91 -4.19
N ASP A 20 -19.52 -1.04 -3.23
CA ASP A 20 -20.56 -0.05 -2.92
C ASP A 20 -20.15 0.91 -1.80
N MET A 21 -18.88 0.88 -1.41
CA MET A 21 -18.31 1.70 -0.33
C MET A 21 -17.26 2.67 -0.84
N VAL A 22 -17.26 3.86 -0.27
CA VAL A 22 -16.18 4.83 -0.37
C VAL A 22 -15.58 4.98 1.03
N GLY A 23 -14.29 4.69 1.17
CA GLY A 23 -13.48 5.03 2.32
C GLY A 23 -12.76 6.35 2.07
N ILE A 24 -12.76 7.23 3.06
CA ILE A 24 -12.06 8.51 3.04
C ILE A 24 -11.26 8.59 4.34
N MET A 25 -9.96 8.82 4.24
CA MET A 25 -9.11 9.22 5.36
C MET A 25 -8.71 10.68 5.17
N SER A 26 -9.14 11.55 6.08
CA SER A 26 -8.62 12.91 6.18
C SER A 26 -7.50 12.96 7.22
N THR A 27 -6.40 13.60 6.86
CA THR A 27 -5.33 13.98 7.80
C THR A 27 -5.25 15.50 7.82
N ASP A 28 -5.60 16.08 8.97
CA ASP A 28 -5.52 17.51 9.22
C ASP A 28 -4.23 17.80 10.00
N CYS A 29 -3.32 18.55 9.36
CA CYS A 29 -2.20 19.14 10.07
C CYS A 29 -2.75 20.29 10.92
N ILE A 30 -2.85 20.14 12.24
CA ILE A 30 -3.19 21.28 13.11
C ILE A 30 -1.98 22.21 13.12
N GLY A 31 -2.02 23.26 12.29
CA GLY A 31 -0.92 24.20 12.15
C GLY A 31 -0.52 24.82 13.50
N ASN A 32 0.77 24.75 13.84
CA ASN A 32 1.37 25.30 15.06
C ASN A 32 1.39 26.84 15.05
N GLY A 33 0.22 27.48 15.03
CA GLY A 33 0.04 28.92 15.19
C GLY A 33 0.28 29.42 16.62
N SER A 34 0.58 28.53 17.56
CA SER A 34 1.02 28.84 18.91
C SER A 34 2.55 29.03 18.97
N ASP A 35 2.97 30.29 19.07
CA ASP A 35 4.35 30.77 19.20
C ASP A 35 5.06 30.34 20.53
N ASP A 36 4.48 29.36 21.25
CA ASP A 36 4.80 29.00 22.64
C ASP A 36 5.82 27.84 22.75
N GLY A 37 6.43 27.45 21.63
CA GLY A 37 7.56 26.51 21.57
C GLY A 37 7.25 25.03 21.91
N SER A 38 6.01 24.70 22.26
CA SER A 38 5.55 23.32 22.43
C SER A 38 5.15 22.73 21.07
N ASP A 39 6.13 22.14 20.38
CA ASP A 39 6.00 21.50 19.06
C ASP A 39 5.31 20.11 19.15
N ASP A 40 4.18 20.04 19.85
CA ASP A 40 3.33 18.85 19.95
C ASP A 40 2.25 18.92 18.86
N GLY A 41 2.71 18.98 17.60
CA GLY A 41 1.90 19.12 16.40
C GLY A 41 1.03 17.89 16.16
N SER A 42 -0.05 17.74 16.94
CA SER A 42 -0.93 16.60 16.88
C SER A 42 -1.70 16.59 15.55
N ASN A 43 -1.32 15.69 14.64
CA ASN A 43 -2.13 15.39 13.47
C ASN A 43 -3.41 14.71 13.92
N VAL A 44 -4.55 15.17 13.42
CA VAL A 44 -5.83 14.50 13.61
C VAL A 44 -6.17 13.72 12.34
N VAL A 45 -6.44 12.44 12.53
CA VAL A 45 -6.87 11.52 11.48
C VAL A 45 -8.34 11.20 11.69
N ASP A 46 -9.16 11.29 10.65
CA ASP A 46 -10.53 10.77 10.64
C ASP A 46 -10.71 9.85 9.44
N ILE A 47 -11.12 8.61 9.70
CA ILE A 47 -11.35 7.58 8.69
C ILE A 47 -12.84 7.28 8.66
N VAL A 48 -13.47 7.53 7.52
CA VAL A 48 -14.91 7.38 7.33
C VAL A 48 -15.16 6.42 6.17
N VAL A 49 -15.92 5.35 6.39
CA VAL A 49 -16.36 4.42 5.34
C VAL A 49 -17.87 4.51 5.19
N TYR A 50 -18.30 4.87 3.98
CA TYR A 50 -19.69 5.13 3.66
C TYR A 50 -20.16 4.23 2.51
N ASN A 51 -21.27 3.53 2.69
CA ASN A 51 -21.94 2.84 1.60
C ASN A 51 -22.78 3.86 0.81
N TRP A 52 -22.30 4.20 -0.40
CA TRP A 52 -22.87 5.27 -1.21
C TRP A 52 -24.21 4.89 -1.86
N LYS A 53 -24.50 3.60 -2.03
CA LYS A 53 -25.79 3.14 -2.60
C LYS A 53 -26.94 3.24 -1.62
N ILE A 54 -26.72 2.85 -0.36
CA ILE A 54 -27.75 2.92 0.70
C ILE A 54 -27.66 4.18 1.57
N ALA A 55 -26.75 5.10 1.23
CA ALA A 55 -26.52 6.35 1.95
C ALA A 55 -26.24 6.15 3.46
N SER A 56 -25.45 5.11 3.80
CA SER A 56 -25.22 4.69 5.19
C SER A 56 -23.75 4.77 5.58
N LEU A 57 -23.48 5.37 6.75
CA LEU A 57 -22.19 5.26 7.42
C LEU A 57 -22.00 3.80 7.89
N MET A 58 -20.90 3.17 7.46
CA MET A 58 -20.56 1.79 7.82
C MET A 58 -19.55 1.78 8.98
N PHE A 59 -18.54 2.65 8.89
CA PHE A 59 -17.46 2.75 9.87
C PHE A 59 -17.00 4.21 9.96
N GLN A 60 -16.58 4.60 11.15
CA GLN A 60 -15.85 5.83 11.43
C GLN A 60 -14.75 5.48 12.44
N LEU A 61 -13.62 6.19 12.42
CA LEU A 61 -12.57 6.08 13.42
C LEU A 61 -11.77 7.38 13.45
N ARG A 62 -11.64 7.97 14.64
CA ARG A 62 -10.87 9.19 14.84
C ARG A 62 -9.56 8.90 15.57
N GLY A 63 -8.42 9.11 14.92
CA GLY A 63 -7.11 9.11 15.54
C GLY A 63 -6.75 10.51 16.06
N CYS A 64 -6.73 10.68 17.37
CA CYS A 64 -6.20 11.88 18.03
C CYS A 64 -4.77 11.57 18.52
N ILE A 65 -3.74 12.33 18.13
CA ILE A 65 -2.37 12.17 18.67
C ILE A 65 -1.78 10.76 18.37
N HIS A 66 -2.26 10.08 17.32
CA HIS A 66 -2.08 8.63 17.17
C HIS A 66 -1.59 8.18 15.78
N PRO A 67 -0.80 7.09 15.70
CA PRO A 67 0.08 6.79 14.56
C PRO A 67 -0.63 6.04 13.41
N VAL A 68 -1.87 6.39 13.11
CA VAL A 68 -2.64 5.82 11.99
C VAL A 68 -2.25 6.56 10.70
N ASP A 69 -1.32 6.01 9.93
CA ASP A 69 -0.76 6.70 8.75
C ASP A 69 -1.55 6.46 7.46
N THR A 70 -2.33 5.38 7.40
CA THR A 70 -2.84 4.83 6.14
C THR A 70 -3.93 3.80 6.39
N PHE A 71 -4.80 3.58 5.40
CA PHE A 71 -5.79 2.50 5.42
C PHE A 71 -5.95 1.86 4.03
N THR A 72 -6.48 0.64 3.98
CA THR A 72 -6.96 0.03 2.75
C THR A 72 -8.11 -0.96 3.00
N PHE A 73 -8.83 -1.36 1.96
CA PHE A 73 -9.84 -2.42 2.05
C PHE A 73 -9.18 -3.79 1.79
N LEU A 74 -9.32 -4.72 2.74
CA LEU A 74 -9.01 -6.14 2.49
C LEU A 74 -10.13 -6.81 1.69
N SER A 75 -11.37 -6.48 2.05
CA SER A 75 -12.60 -7.07 1.54
C SER A 75 -13.76 -6.09 1.76
N PRO A 76 -14.96 -6.35 1.20
CA PRO A 76 -16.14 -5.53 1.45
C PRO A 76 -16.61 -5.53 2.93
N GLN A 77 -16.05 -6.38 3.78
CA GLN A 77 -16.36 -6.47 5.21
C GLN A 77 -15.21 -6.02 6.11
N HIS A 78 -14.00 -5.76 5.58
CA HIS A 78 -12.83 -5.51 6.41
C HIS A 78 -11.91 -4.43 5.84
N ILE A 79 -11.50 -3.49 6.69
CA ILE A 79 -10.39 -2.57 6.42
C ILE A 79 -9.13 -2.99 7.18
N LEU A 80 -7.99 -2.57 6.66
CA LEU A 80 -6.67 -2.68 7.28
C LEU A 80 -6.12 -1.28 7.50
N LEU A 81 -5.69 -0.97 8.71
CA LEU A 81 -4.98 0.25 9.06
C LEU A 81 -3.47 -0.03 9.15
N GLY A 82 -2.64 0.90 8.68
CA GLY A 82 -1.20 0.87 8.93
C GLY A 82 -0.87 1.76 10.13
N ILE A 83 -0.26 1.15 11.15
CA ILE A 83 0.01 1.77 12.44
C ILE A 83 1.53 1.88 12.65
N SER A 84 2.07 3.09 12.70
CA SER A 84 3.51 3.36 12.94
C SER A 84 3.83 3.74 14.38
N ASP A 85 3.19 3.04 15.30
CA ASP A 85 3.55 3.08 16.72
C ASP A 85 5.06 2.75 16.86
N PRO A 86 5.89 3.67 17.41
CA PRO A 86 7.35 3.46 17.49
C PRO A 86 7.75 2.23 18.29
N ASP A 87 6.95 1.82 19.27
CA ASP A 87 7.22 0.64 20.09
C ASP A 87 6.68 -0.65 19.42
N CYS A 88 5.69 -0.54 18.53
CA CYS A 88 4.96 -1.69 17.99
C CYS A 88 4.31 -1.41 16.62
N PRO A 89 5.10 -1.22 15.54
CA PRO A 89 4.56 -1.00 14.21
C PRO A 89 3.82 -2.25 13.73
N ARG A 90 2.61 -2.06 13.21
CA ARG A 90 1.66 -3.15 12.96
C ARG A 90 0.59 -2.80 11.94
N LEU A 91 -0.12 -3.82 11.47
CA LEU A 91 -1.34 -3.67 10.68
C LEU A 91 -2.54 -4.09 11.52
N GLU A 92 -3.56 -3.24 11.65
CA GLU A 92 -4.77 -3.55 12.43
C GLU A 92 -5.97 -3.77 11.49
N VAL A 93 -6.73 -4.84 11.70
CA VAL A 93 -7.95 -5.15 10.93
C VAL A 93 -9.17 -4.70 11.71
N TYR A 94 -10.11 -4.03 11.03
CA TYR A 94 -11.42 -3.71 11.58
C TYR A 94 -12.53 -4.29 10.70
N ASP A 95 -13.60 -4.76 11.36
CA ASP A 95 -14.81 -5.33 10.74
C ASP A 95 -15.84 -4.22 10.52
N LEU A 96 -16.20 -3.98 9.26
CA LEU A 96 -17.16 -2.97 8.81
C LEU A 96 -18.63 -3.34 9.08
N SER A 97 -18.90 -4.59 9.48
CA SER A 97 -20.23 -5.04 9.87
C SER A 97 -20.54 -4.75 11.34
N GLN A 98 -19.52 -4.53 12.16
CA GLN A 98 -19.67 -4.12 13.55
C GLN A 98 -20.11 -2.65 13.59
N ARG A 99 -21.18 -2.38 14.36
CA ARG A 99 -21.65 -1.01 14.55
C ARG A 99 -20.62 -0.26 15.37
N THR A 100 -20.02 0.77 14.76
CA THR A 100 -19.22 1.72 15.50
C THR A 100 -20.01 2.34 16.65
N SER A 101 -19.31 2.67 17.73
CA SER A 101 -19.84 3.52 18.78
C SER A 101 -20.18 4.90 18.20
N ARG A 102 -20.83 5.78 18.98
CA ARG A 102 -21.20 7.12 18.49
C ARG A 102 -20.02 8.05 18.24
N ASP A 103 -18.84 7.72 18.77
CA ASP A 103 -17.61 8.49 18.62
C ASP A 103 -16.41 7.55 18.90
N PRO A 104 -16.01 6.71 17.94
CA PRO A 104 -14.92 5.76 18.11
C PRO A 104 -13.57 6.47 17.93
N GLU A 105 -13.03 6.96 19.03
CA GLU A 105 -11.62 7.34 19.11
C GLU A 105 -10.75 6.08 19.02
N TRP A 106 -9.71 6.10 18.17
CA TRP A 106 -8.75 5.00 18.10
C TRP A 106 -8.01 4.90 19.43
N ASN A 107 -8.04 3.71 20.02
CA ASN A 107 -7.43 3.43 21.33
C ASN A 107 -6.38 2.32 21.27
N GLY A 108 -6.17 1.69 20.11
CA GLY A 108 -5.26 0.56 19.94
C GLY A 108 -5.71 -0.76 20.58
N TYR A 109 -7.01 -0.91 20.92
CA TYR A 109 -7.57 -2.14 21.52
C TYR A 109 -8.79 -2.70 20.76
N ASP A 110 -9.58 -1.87 20.08
CA ASP A 110 -10.85 -2.28 19.45
C ASP A 110 -10.71 -2.92 18.05
N TYR A 111 -9.54 -3.47 17.70
CA TYR A 111 -9.32 -4.15 16.43
C TYR A 111 -9.81 -5.61 16.44
N LEU A 112 -10.23 -6.12 15.28
CA LEU A 112 -10.56 -7.54 15.09
C LEU A 112 -9.32 -8.41 15.30
N CYS A 113 -8.24 -8.10 14.58
CA CYS A 113 -6.92 -8.68 14.80
C CYS A 113 -5.80 -7.73 14.36
N ALA A 114 -4.59 -7.92 14.88
CA ALA A 114 -3.40 -7.16 14.51
C ALA A 114 -2.28 -8.07 13.99
N PHE A 115 -1.47 -7.56 13.06
CA PHE A 115 -0.28 -8.21 12.50
C PHE A 115 0.95 -7.39 12.86
N LEU A 116 1.76 -7.86 13.81
CA LEU A 116 2.94 -7.12 14.27
C LEU A 116 4.12 -7.31 13.32
N TYR A 117 4.86 -6.23 13.04
CA TYR A 117 6.18 -6.34 12.42
C TYR A 117 7.21 -6.89 13.41
N GLU A 118 8.35 -7.35 12.89
CA GLU A 118 9.50 -7.65 13.74
C GLU A 118 9.97 -6.35 14.39
N ASN A 119 9.92 -6.27 15.72
CA ASN A 119 10.51 -5.16 16.45
C ASN A 119 12.04 -5.29 16.40
N GLU A 120 12.62 -4.75 15.32
CA GLU A 120 14.00 -4.30 15.35
C GLU A 120 14.12 -3.28 16.49
N LYS A 121 14.81 -3.67 17.57
CA LYS A 121 14.92 -2.91 18.84
C LYS A 121 15.76 -1.64 18.72
N ASN A 122 15.40 -0.78 17.79
CA ASN A 122 15.98 0.52 17.56
C ASN A 122 14.99 1.57 18.09
N PRO A 123 15.13 2.04 19.34
CA PRO A 123 14.20 3.00 19.94
C PRO A 123 14.21 4.38 19.25
N ASN A 124 15.15 4.60 18.32
CA ASN A 124 15.21 5.81 17.49
C ASN A 124 14.50 5.61 16.14
N PHE A 125 13.96 4.42 15.83
CA PHE A 125 13.25 4.15 14.58
C PHE A 125 11.82 4.71 14.66
N ARG A 126 11.70 6.02 14.48
CA ARG A 126 10.42 6.63 14.09
C ARG A 126 10.20 6.38 12.62
N GLY A 127 8.95 6.13 12.24
CA GLY A 127 8.65 5.84 10.84
C GLY A 127 7.23 6.19 10.45
N ARG A 128 6.98 6.09 9.14
CA ARG A 128 5.63 6.17 8.56
C ARG A 128 5.34 4.92 7.76
N MET A 129 4.14 4.40 7.88
CA MET A 129 3.67 3.20 7.20
C MET A 129 2.74 3.64 6.09
N LYS A 130 2.95 3.09 4.90
CA LYS A 130 2.01 3.24 3.80
C LYS A 130 1.53 1.86 3.36
N VAL A 131 0.22 1.69 3.18
CA VAL A 131 -0.40 0.45 2.73
C VAL A 131 -1.07 0.70 1.38
N GLN A 132 -0.72 -0.10 0.38
CA GLN A 132 -1.35 -0.10 -0.94
C GLN A 132 -1.91 -1.48 -1.22
N GLY A 133 -3.11 -1.52 -1.79
CA GLY A 133 -3.77 -2.71 -2.29
C GLY A 133 -4.51 -2.39 -3.57
N ASP A 134 -4.75 -3.40 -4.41
CA ASP A 134 -5.69 -3.28 -5.53
C ASP A 134 -7.12 -3.34 -4.98
N THR A 135 -7.79 -2.19 -4.89
CA THR A 135 -9.21 -2.12 -4.51
C THR A 135 -10.04 -2.95 -5.48
N PRO A 136 -10.90 -3.87 -5.00
CA PRO A 136 -11.57 -4.81 -5.87
C PRO A 136 -12.47 -4.06 -6.87
N PRO A 137 -12.46 -4.44 -8.17
CA PRO A 137 -13.18 -3.70 -9.18
C PRO A 137 -14.68 -3.67 -8.88
N TRP A 138 -15.24 -2.46 -8.86
CA TRP A 138 -16.67 -2.15 -8.65
C TRP A 138 -17.61 -2.97 -9.55
N SER A 139 -17.11 -3.42 -10.69
CA SER A 139 -17.78 -4.33 -11.61
C SER A 139 -16.95 -5.61 -11.76
N THR A 140 -17.13 -6.56 -10.84
CA THR A 140 -16.77 -7.97 -11.10
C THR A 140 -18.05 -8.68 -11.57
N PRO A 141 -18.21 -9.01 -12.87
CA PRO A 141 -19.33 -9.81 -13.33
C PRO A 141 -19.44 -11.13 -12.55
N LEU A 142 -20.67 -11.52 -12.22
CA LEU A 142 -20.96 -12.57 -11.23
C LEU A 142 -20.39 -13.98 -11.55
N ASN A 143 -19.83 -14.19 -12.74
CA ASN A 143 -19.33 -15.48 -13.26
C ASN A 143 -17.97 -15.37 -13.99
N ASP A 144 -17.14 -14.36 -13.68
CA ASP A 144 -15.91 -14.04 -14.44
C ASP A 144 -14.75 -15.06 -14.39
N ARG A 145 -14.95 -16.25 -13.81
CA ARG A 145 -13.98 -17.36 -13.85
C ARG A 145 -13.70 -17.89 -15.27
N GLU A 146 -14.52 -17.52 -16.25
CA GLU A 146 -14.31 -17.84 -17.66
C GLU A 146 -13.50 -16.77 -18.42
N VAL A 147 -13.26 -15.59 -17.84
CA VAL A 147 -12.46 -14.53 -18.46
C VAL A 147 -10.97 -14.90 -18.38
N PRO A 148 -10.28 -15.10 -19.51
CA PRO A 148 -8.84 -15.32 -19.48
C PRO A 148 -8.15 -14.08 -18.90
N PHE A 149 -7.11 -14.30 -18.09
CA PHE A 149 -6.38 -13.25 -17.36
C PHE A 149 -7.15 -12.55 -16.23
N PHE A 150 -8.35 -13.01 -15.85
CA PHE A 150 -8.95 -12.58 -14.58
C PHE A 150 -8.04 -12.95 -13.40
N THR A 151 -7.52 -11.95 -12.68
CA THR A 151 -6.86 -12.18 -11.40
C THR A 151 -7.91 -12.34 -10.30
N PRO A 152 -8.05 -13.52 -9.66
CA PRO A 152 -9.06 -13.74 -8.65
C PRO A 152 -8.71 -13.02 -7.34
N PRO A 153 -9.69 -12.59 -6.52
CA PRO A 153 -9.46 -11.73 -5.35
C PRO A 153 -8.46 -12.28 -4.33
N GLU A 154 -8.33 -13.60 -4.23
CA GLU A 154 -7.43 -14.33 -3.33
C GLU A 154 -5.96 -14.31 -3.82
N SER A 155 -5.74 -14.07 -5.11
CA SER A 155 -4.39 -13.91 -5.71
C SER A 155 -3.88 -12.48 -5.66
N ARG A 156 -4.64 -11.53 -5.08
CA ARG A 156 -4.21 -10.14 -4.92
C ARG A 156 -3.08 -10.01 -3.92
N PHE A 157 -2.26 -8.97 -4.09
CA PHE A 157 -1.21 -8.60 -3.16
C PHE A 157 -1.50 -7.23 -2.54
N LEU A 158 -0.94 -7.00 -1.35
CA LEU A 158 -0.72 -5.69 -0.76
C LEU A 158 0.77 -5.36 -0.83
N CYS A 159 1.10 -4.09 -0.99
CA CYS A 159 2.45 -3.58 -0.79
C CYS A 159 2.40 -2.68 0.44
N VAL A 160 3.03 -3.11 1.52
CA VAL A 160 3.20 -2.29 2.72
C VAL A 160 4.62 -1.81 2.77
N SER A 161 4.81 -0.50 2.96
CA SER A 161 6.13 0.10 3.05
C SER A 161 6.25 0.85 4.37
N TYR A 162 7.25 0.52 5.16
CA TYR A 162 7.61 1.23 6.39
C TYR A 162 8.86 2.07 6.10
N LEU A 163 8.70 3.39 6.15
CA LEU A 163 9.78 4.36 6.01
C LEU A 163 10.34 4.69 7.38
N GLY A 164 11.62 4.43 7.62
CA GLY A 164 12.33 4.94 8.79
C GLY A 164 12.85 6.36 8.54
N CYS A 165 12.50 7.28 9.44
CA CYS A 165 13.09 8.61 9.50
C CYS A 165 14.43 8.57 10.25
N GLY A 166 15.38 9.42 9.87
CA GLY A 166 16.57 9.69 10.66
C GLY A 166 16.29 10.57 11.88
N GLU A 167 17.35 11.07 12.52
CA GLU A 167 17.23 12.13 13.55
C GLU A 167 16.63 13.42 12.95
N ASP A 168 16.98 13.72 11.69
CA ASP A 168 16.30 14.72 10.87
C ASP A 168 15.15 14.06 10.08
N GLU A 169 13.90 14.49 10.31
CA GLU A 169 12.71 13.88 9.70
C GLU A 169 12.65 13.97 8.15
N THR A 170 13.50 14.78 7.54
CA THR A 170 13.62 14.89 6.08
C THR A 170 14.36 13.71 5.44
N ASP A 171 15.19 13.01 6.21
CA ASP A 171 16.11 11.99 5.70
C ASP A 171 15.56 10.60 5.99
N PHE A 172 14.91 10.00 4.98
CA PHE A 172 14.45 8.60 5.04
C PHE A 172 15.66 7.65 4.96
N THR A 173 16.15 7.22 6.11
CA THR A 173 17.37 6.41 6.25
C THR A 173 17.17 4.95 5.84
N ALA A 174 15.96 4.41 6.04
CA ALA A 174 15.61 3.03 5.74
C ALA A 174 14.21 2.95 5.11
N VAL A 175 14.03 2.02 4.17
CA VAL A 175 12.71 1.67 3.62
C VAL A 175 12.59 0.15 3.61
N LEU A 176 11.61 -0.35 4.34
CA LEU A 176 11.24 -1.77 4.38
C LEU A 176 9.91 -1.95 3.67
N SER A 177 9.95 -2.44 2.43
CA SER A 177 8.76 -2.70 1.62
C SER A 177 8.50 -4.19 1.51
N TYR A 178 7.26 -4.59 1.72
CA TYR A 178 6.80 -5.98 1.76
C TYR A 178 5.63 -6.19 0.80
N ALA A 179 5.79 -7.13 -0.13
CA ALA A 179 4.69 -7.70 -0.88
C ALA A 179 4.04 -8.83 -0.05
N ILE A 180 2.78 -8.64 0.32
CA ILE A 180 1.99 -9.52 1.18
C ILE A 180 0.84 -10.10 0.34
N PRO A 181 0.75 -11.44 0.12
CA PRO A 181 -0.43 -12.04 -0.49
C PRO A 181 -1.65 -11.76 0.38
N LEU A 182 -2.73 -11.24 -0.20
CA LEU A 182 -3.93 -10.87 0.56
C LEU A 182 -4.52 -12.08 1.30
N GLN A 183 -4.50 -13.25 0.67
CA GLN A 183 -4.93 -14.51 1.28
C GLN A 183 -4.14 -14.88 2.54
N ALA A 184 -2.89 -14.42 2.70
CA ALA A 184 -2.10 -14.67 3.91
C ALA A 184 -2.74 -14.01 5.14
N LEU A 185 -3.18 -12.75 5.00
CA LEU A 185 -3.89 -12.01 6.04
C LEU A 185 -5.32 -12.54 6.23
N LEU A 186 -6.06 -12.75 5.13
CA LEU A 186 -7.44 -13.26 5.18
C LEU A 186 -7.54 -14.65 5.85
N SER A 187 -6.53 -15.50 5.69
CA SER A 187 -6.48 -16.82 6.34
C SER A 187 -6.26 -16.79 7.86
N LEU A 188 -5.91 -15.62 8.41
CA LEU A 188 -5.62 -15.39 9.82
C LEU A 188 -6.68 -14.49 10.49
N LEU A 189 -7.75 -14.12 9.78
CA LEU A 189 -8.86 -13.41 10.40
C LEU A 189 -9.59 -14.32 11.40
N PRO A 190 -9.92 -13.83 12.60
CA PRO A 190 -10.86 -14.45 13.53
C PRO A 190 -12.13 -14.96 12.86
N GLN A 191 -12.62 -16.12 13.29
CA GLN A 191 -13.88 -16.69 12.80
C GLN A 191 -15.02 -16.55 13.83
N SER A 192 -14.69 -16.14 15.05
CA SER A 192 -15.64 -15.92 16.14
C SER A 192 -15.43 -14.57 16.82
N ALA A 193 -16.48 -14.02 17.42
CA ALA A 193 -16.41 -12.73 18.12
C ALA A 193 -15.50 -12.79 19.38
N ASP A 194 -15.38 -13.98 19.98
CA ASP A 194 -14.54 -14.22 21.17
C ASP A 194 -13.02 -14.13 20.86
N GLU A 195 -12.65 -14.09 19.58
CA GLU A 195 -11.27 -13.95 19.08
C GLU A 195 -10.91 -12.48 18.70
N THR A 196 -11.79 -11.52 18.97
CA THR A 196 -11.52 -10.08 18.78
C THR A 196 -10.30 -9.65 19.61
N GLY A 197 -9.44 -8.81 19.06
CA GLY A 197 -8.16 -8.42 19.69
C GLY A 197 -7.02 -9.43 19.49
N THR A 198 -7.19 -10.45 18.65
CA THR A 198 -6.12 -11.43 18.37
C THR A 198 -4.90 -10.77 17.73
N THR A 199 -3.71 -11.00 18.29
CA THR A 199 -2.47 -10.43 17.78
C THR A 199 -1.56 -11.51 17.21
N TRP A 200 -1.21 -11.39 15.93
CA TRP A 200 -0.32 -12.28 15.20
C TRP A 200 1.11 -11.73 15.18
N LEU A 201 2.05 -12.51 15.71
CA LEU A 201 3.48 -12.20 15.67
C LEU A 201 4.06 -12.40 14.26
N TRP A 202 5.09 -11.62 13.93
CA TRP A 202 5.79 -11.64 12.63
C TRP A 202 6.08 -13.06 12.12
N ASP A 203 6.69 -13.92 12.94
CA ASP A 203 7.05 -15.31 12.58
C ASP A 203 5.85 -16.17 12.10
N VAL A 204 4.63 -15.83 12.53
CA VAL A 204 3.40 -16.59 12.22
C VAL A 204 2.78 -16.16 10.89
N TRP A 205 2.77 -14.86 10.60
CA TRP A 205 2.09 -14.30 9.43
C TRP A 205 3.04 -13.97 8.26
N SER A 206 4.30 -13.64 8.55
CA SER A 206 5.25 -13.16 7.55
C SER A 206 6.12 -14.27 6.93
N PHE A 207 6.55 -15.25 7.75
CA PHE A 207 7.83 -15.93 7.51
C PHE A 207 7.94 -16.62 6.15
N ASP A 208 6.93 -17.33 5.67
CA ASP A 208 6.94 -18.02 4.37
C ASP A 208 6.08 -17.34 3.31
N LYS A 209 5.27 -16.34 3.69
CA LYS A 209 4.23 -15.74 2.85
C LYS A 209 4.61 -14.37 2.30
N THR A 210 5.44 -13.60 2.98
CA THR A 210 5.80 -12.23 2.58
C THR A 210 7.12 -12.16 1.82
N LEU A 211 7.20 -11.26 0.84
CA LEU A 211 8.42 -10.95 0.11
C LEU A 211 8.87 -9.52 0.41
N MET A 212 9.96 -9.38 1.15
CA MET A 212 10.64 -8.09 1.33
C MET A 212 11.34 -7.67 0.03
N HIS A 213 11.15 -6.42 -0.39
CA HIS A 213 11.74 -5.85 -1.61
C HIS A 213 12.31 -4.44 -1.39
N PRO A 214 13.58 -4.30 -0.97
CA PRO A 214 14.17 -3.03 -0.53
C PRO A 214 14.35 -1.97 -1.63
N GLN A 215 14.09 -2.31 -2.90
CA GLN A 215 14.12 -1.35 -4.01
C GLN A 215 12.76 -0.69 -4.28
N ILE A 216 11.66 -1.21 -3.71
CA ILE A 216 10.39 -0.48 -3.72
C ILE A 216 10.54 0.66 -2.72
N ARG A 217 10.58 1.90 -3.20
CA ARG A 217 10.60 3.10 -2.36
C ARG A 217 9.29 3.88 -2.53
N PRO A 218 8.47 4.01 -1.47
CA PRO A 218 7.27 4.83 -1.53
C PRO A 218 7.66 6.31 -1.58
N GLY A 219 7.50 6.95 -2.73
CA GLY A 219 7.62 8.41 -2.83
C GLY A 219 6.53 9.14 -2.01
N PRO A 220 6.62 10.48 -1.87
CA PRO A 220 5.58 11.28 -1.24
C PRO A 220 4.20 11.05 -1.88
N HIS A 221 4.14 11.02 -3.23
CA HIS A 221 2.94 10.72 -4.02
C HIS A 221 2.73 9.22 -4.34
N TRP A 222 3.62 8.36 -3.81
CA TRP A 222 3.74 6.92 -4.03
C TRP A 222 3.91 6.46 -5.49
N ARG A 223 5.11 5.96 -5.81
CA ARG A 223 5.54 5.50 -7.15
C ARG A 223 5.39 3.98 -7.41
N SER A 224 4.55 3.29 -6.64
CA SER A 224 4.17 1.91 -6.94
C SER A 224 2.68 1.80 -7.17
N TYR A 225 2.29 0.81 -7.96
CA TYR A 225 0.91 0.52 -8.32
C TYR A 225 0.71 -0.98 -8.28
N ILE A 226 -0.41 -1.40 -7.71
CA ILE A 226 -0.77 -2.80 -7.59
C ILE A 226 -2.02 -3.03 -8.41
N HIS A 227 -2.00 -4.09 -9.19
CA HIS A 227 -3.20 -4.59 -9.86
C HIS A 227 -3.16 -6.11 -9.86
N GLY A 228 -4.19 -6.74 -9.30
CA GLY A 228 -4.23 -8.18 -9.12
C GLY A 228 -2.98 -8.71 -8.41
N ALA A 229 -2.25 -9.58 -9.13
CA ALA A 229 -1.03 -10.23 -8.70
C ALA A 229 0.25 -9.53 -9.20
N LYS A 230 0.17 -8.24 -9.56
CA LYS A 230 1.29 -7.47 -10.12
C LYS A 230 1.57 -6.23 -9.28
N ILE A 231 2.85 -5.97 -9.01
CA ILE A 231 3.33 -4.76 -8.33
C ILE A 231 4.31 -4.05 -9.27
N ALA A 232 3.90 -2.92 -9.83
CA ALA A 232 4.76 -2.02 -10.57
C ALA A 232 5.42 -1.01 -9.61
N TYR A 233 6.72 -0.72 -9.76
CA TYR A 233 7.41 0.36 -9.05
C TYR A 233 8.50 1.00 -9.91
N LEU A 234 8.69 2.31 -9.76
CA LEU A 234 9.84 3.01 -10.36
C LEU A 234 11.07 2.80 -9.46
N SER A 235 12.17 2.26 -10.00
CA SER A 235 13.46 2.27 -9.30
C SER A 235 14.24 3.52 -9.67
N THR A 236 14.66 4.28 -8.65
CA THR A 236 15.67 5.33 -8.82
C THR A 236 16.95 4.70 -9.39
N PRO A 237 17.51 5.24 -10.48
CA PRO A 237 18.74 4.70 -11.06
C PRO A 237 19.91 4.85 -10.08
N PRO A 238 20.94 4.00 -10.16
CA PRO A 238 22.22 4.30 -9.52
C PRO A 238 22.76 5.63 -10.07
N GLU A 239 23.57 6.36 -9.30
CA GLU A 239 24.09 7.73 -9.58
C GLU A 239 24.79 7.95 -10.95
N ARG A 240 24.96 6.89 -11.76
CA ARG A 240 25.63 6.88 -13.06
C ARG A 240 24.70 6.56 -14.24
N GLU A 241 23.41 6.32 -14.00
CA GLU A 241 22.42 6.02 -15.04
C GLU A 241 21.39 7.15 -15.13
N GLU A 242 21.20 7.69 -16.33
CA GLU A 242 20.34 8.87 -16.57
C GLU A 242 18.84 8.52 -16.70
N ALA A 243 18.48 7.24 -16.70
CA ALA A 243 17.13 6.76 -16.98
C ALA A 243 16.54 5.99 -15.79
N SER A 244 15.36 6.40 -15.31
CA SER A 244 14.57 5.61 -14.37
C SER A 244 14.05 4.34 -15.05
N LEU A 245 14.02 3.23 -14.30
CA LEU A 245 13.45 1.96 -14.76
C LEU A 245 12.10 1.72 -14.09
N ALA A 246 11.08 1.42 -14.89
CA ALA A 246 9.82 0.90 -14.39
C ALA A 246 9.94 -0.62 -14.27
N ASN A 247 9.79 -1.14 -13.06
CA ASN A 247 9.89 -2.57 -12.75
C ASN A 247 8.50 -3.10 -12.43
N VAL A 248 8.13 -4.24 -13.01
CA VAL A 248 6.88 -4.94 -12.70
C VAL A 248 7.22 -6.30 -12.12
N MET A 249 6.84 -6.54 -10.87
CA MET A 249 6.89 -7.84 -10.21
C MET A 249 5.56 -8.55 -10.43
N ASP A 250 5.57 -9.65 -11.17
CA ASP A 250 4.38 -10.43 -11.49
C ASP A 250 4.40 -11.76 -10.71
N PHE A 251 3.47 -11.88 -9.77
CA PHE A 251 3.30 -13.03 -8.88
C PHE A 251 2.32 -14.08 -9.45
N SER A 252 1.82 -13.91 -10.68
CA SER A 252 0.88 -14.84 -11.31
C SER A 252 1.49 -16.24 -11.50
N PRO A 253 0.85 -17.31 -11.00
CA PRO A 253 1.31 -18.69 -11.21
C PRO A 253 1.34 -19.11 -12.68
N VAL A 254 0.61 -18.44 -13.57
CA VAL A 254 0.67 -18.66 -15.03
C VAL A 254 1.99 -18.12 -15.59
N VAL A 255 2.35 -16.90 -15.20
CA VAL A 255 3.56 -16.21 -15.64
C VAL A 255 4.83 -16.86 -15.10
N GLN A 256 4.84 -17.25 -13.83
CA GLN A 256 5.92 -18.07 -13.25
C GLN A 256 6.12 -19.38 -14.03
N ARG A 257 5.05 -20.14 -14.31
CA ARG A 257 5.12 -21.38 -15.10
C ARG A 257 5.63 -21.13 -16.53
N ARG A 258 5.21 -20.03 -17.17
CA ARG A 258 5.67 -19.61 -18.50
C ARG A 258 7.17 -19.31 -18.52
N ASP A 259 7.69 -18.58 -17.53
CA ASP A 259 9.11 -18.27 -17.42
C ASP A 259 9.96 -19.52 -17.11
N CYS A 260 9.51 -20.37 -16.17
CA CYS A 260 10.12 -21.67 -15.91
C CYS A 260 10.21 -22.56 -17.16
N ALA A 261 9.15 -22.59 -17.98
CA ALA A 261 9.15 -23.33 -19.25
C ALA A 261 10.14 -22.75 -20.27
N ARG A 262 10.21 -21.42 -20.41
CA ARG A 262 11.13 -20.73 -21.33
C ARG A 262 12.61 -20.96 -20.98
N ARG A 263 12.96 -21.06 -19.69
CA ARG A 263 14.36 -21.28 -19.24
C ARG A 263 14.85 -22.72 -19.45
N GLY A 264 13.93 -23.67 -19.67
CA GLY A 264 14.24 -25.08 -19.85
C GLY A 264 14.80 -25.77 -18.60
N LYS A 265 15.01 -27.10 -18.67
CA LYS A 265 15.51 -27.91 -17.54
C LYS A 265 16.99 -27.67 -17.17
N GLY A 266 17.70 -26.80 -17.88
CA GLY A 266 19.15 -26.61 -17.73
C GLY A 266 19.66 -25.19 -17.97
N GLY A 267 18.79 -24.19 -18.11
CA GLY A 267 19.23 -22.80 -18.07
C GLY A 267 19.87 -22.52 -16.70
N PRO A 268 21.05 -21.90 -16.63
CA PRO A 268 21.66 -21.55 -15.35
C PRO A 268 20.72 -20.57 -14.66
N ILE A 269 20.05 -21.04 -13.62
CA ILE A 269 19.08 -20.22 -12.91
C ILE A 269 19.90 -19.17 -12.14
N ARG A 270 20.09 -17.99 -12.76
CA ARG A 270 20.49 -16.74 -12.10
C ARG A 270 19.34 -16.29 -11.20
N LEU A 271 18.98 -17.14 -10.23
CA LEU A 271 18.13 -16.71 -9.14
C LEU A 271 19.01 -15.91 -8.18
N SER A 272 18.58 -14.67 -7.93
CA SER A 272 19.14 -13.80 -6.90
C SER A 272 19.22 -14.54 -5.57
N THR A 273 20.20 -14.21 -4.73
CA THR A 273 20.62 -15.11 -3.64
C THR A 273 19.64 -15.20 -2.45
N GLY A 274 18.56 -14.41 -2.44
CA GLY A 274 17.46 -14.47 -1.46
C GLY A 274 16.17 -15.09 -2.01
N ARG A 275 15.45 -15.86 -1.16
CA ARG A 275 14.10 -16.46 -1.33
C ARG A 275 13.48 -16.39 -2.74
N ARG A 276 13.54 -17.52 -3.45
CA ARG A 276 13.73 -17.52 -4.91
C ARG A 276 12.54 -18.12 -5.66
N GLY A 277 11.78 -17.29 -6.38
CA GLY A 277 10.79 -17.76 -7.38
C GLY A 277 9.36 -17.23 -7.25
N LEU A 278 9.07 -16.32 -6.31
CA LEU A 278 7.70 -15.80 -6.11
C LEU A 278 7.24 -14.78 -7.17
N SER A 279 8.14 -14.18 -7.94
CA SER A 279 7.76 -13.24 -9.00
C SER A 279 8.64 -13.35 -10.24
N VAL A 280 8.08 -12.93 -11.39
CA VAL A 280 8.82 -12.60 -12.61
C VAL A 280 8.95 -11.08 -12.67
N ASN A 281 10.18 -10.58 -12.83
CA ASN A 281 10.43 -9.14 -12.92
C ASN A 281 10.59 -8.73 -14.39
N TYR A 282 9.75 -7.81 -14.85
CA TYR A 282 9.89 -7.12 -16.13
C TYR A 282 10.46 -5.72 -15.88
N GLY A 283 11.42 -5.28 -16.69
CA GLY A 283 11.96 -3.93 -16.65
C GLY A 283 11.68 -3.20 -17.95
N CYS A 284 11.05 -2.04 -17.87
CA CYS A 284 10.91 -1.11 -18.98
C CYS A 284 11.76 0.13 -18.72
N LEU A 285 12.50 0.57 -19.74
CA LEU A 285 13.11 1.90 -19.74
C LEU A 285 11.98 2.92 -19.78
N THR A 286 11.90 3.78 -18.76
CA THR A 286 11.09 5.00 -18.84
C THR A 286 11.78 5.99 -19.79
N SER A 287 11.04 6.99 -20.27
CA SER A 287 11.50 7.96 -21.27
C SER A 287 12.92 8.50 -21.02
N GLN A 288 13.67 8.74 -22.11
CA GLN A 288 14.97 9.43 -22.09
C GLN A 288 14.88 10.88 -21.57
N LEU A 289 13.66 11.41 -21.36
CA LEU A 289 13.45 12.73 -20.79
C LEU A 289 13.74 12.71 -19.28
N ILE A 290 14.78 13.47 -18.91
CA ILE A 290 15.24 13.70 -17.54
C ILE A 290 14.31 14.71 -16.85
N PHE A 291 13.05 14.32 -16.64
CA PHE A 291 12.16 15.06 -15.76
C PHE A 291 12.43 14.68 -14.29
N PRO A 292 12.39 15.63 -13.34
CA PRO A 292 12.46 15.35 -11.92
C PRO A 292 11.43 14.28 -11.51
N GLU A 293 11.80 13.37 -10.60
CA GLU A 293 11.00 12.20 -10.22
C GLU A 293 9.61 12.53 -9.60
N MET A 294 9.27 13.81 -9.40
CA MET A 294 7.96 14.27 -8.93
C MET A 294 6.90 14.36 -10.04
N TYR A 295 7.33 14.44 -11.32
CA TYR A 295 6.43 14.53 -12.47
C TYR A 295 6.12 13.18 -13.14
N LYS A 296 6.63 12.07 -12.57
CA LYS A 296 6.47 10.72 -13.13
C LYS A 296 5.52 9.87 -12.30
N GLY A 297 4.32 9.68 -12.82
CA GLY A 297 3.34 8.69 -12.38
C GLY A 297 3.41 7.40 -13.18
N MET A 298 2.66 6.40 -12.73
CA MET A 298 2.54 5.10 -13.39
C MET A 298 1.15 4.53 -13.09
N ILE A 299 0.64 3.62 -13.90
CA ILE A 299 -0.53 2.79 -13.59
C ILE A 299 -0.25 1.42 -14.19
N ILE A 300 -0.61 0.35 -13.49
CA ILE A 300 -0.60 -1.01 -14.04
C ILE A 300 -2.04 -1.53 -14.13
N SER A 301 -2.34 -2.21 -15.23
CA SER A 301 -3.53 -3.04 -15.42
C SER A 301 -3.09 -4.45 -15.82
N GLU A 302 -4.04 -5.36 -16.10
CA GLU A 302 -3.70 -6.75 -16.39
C GLU A 302 -2.74 -6.89 -17.58
N ASP A 303 -2.96 -6.21 -18.70
CA ASP A 303 -2.11 -6.32 -19.91
C ASP A 303 -1.23 -5.10 -20.20
N ASN A 304 -1.32 -4.02 -19.40
CA ASN A 304 -0.67 -2.75 -19.72
C ASN A 304 0.03 -2.10 -18.52
N LEU A 305 1.18 -1.49 -18.80
CA LEU A 305 1.85 -0.52 -17.96
C LEU A 305 1.73 0.86 -18.61
N ILE A 306 1.06 1.79 -17.94
CA ILE A 306 0.90 3.17 -18.39
C ILE A 306 1.88 4.01 -17.57
N LEU A 307 2.84 4.66 -18.22
CA LEU A 307 3.63 5.73 -17.61
C LEU A 307 2.92 7.06 -17.84
N ILE A 308 2.96 7.92 -16.83
CA ILE A 308 2.38 9.26 -16.85
C ILE A 308 3.53 10.23 -16.62
N ASP A 309 3.95 10.96 -17.63
CA ASP A 309 4.95 12.03 -17.51
C ASP A 309 4.22 13.38 -17.60
N GLN A 310 4.38 14.27 -16.63
CA GLN A 310 3.92 15.65 -16.72
C GLN A 310 5.08 16.54 -17.17
N ASP A 311 4.87 17.35 -18.20
CA ASP A 311 5.86 18.32 -18.66
C ASP A 311 5.84 19.55 -17.72
N PRO A 312 6.96 19.89 -17.06
CA PRO A 312 7.04 21.05 -16.17
C PRO A 312 6.91 22.40 -16.88
N GLU A 313 7.10 22.47 -18.21
CA GLU A 313 7.03 23.73 -18.97
C GLU A 313 5.65 24.00 -19.59
N SER A 314 4.89 22.95 -19.93
CA SER A 314 3.62 23.07 -20.67
C SER A 314 2.36 22.71 -19.87
N GLU A 315 2.50 22.18 -18.65
CA GLU A 315 1.44 21.52 -17.86
C GLU A 315 0.82 20.27 -18.53
N ASP A 316 1.22 19.91 -19.76
CA ASP A 316 0.68 18.77 -20.50
C ASP A 316 1.01 17.44 -19.80
N ILE A 317 0.03 16.54 -19.78
CA ILE A 317 0.15 15.19 -19.23
C ILE A 317 0.28 14.19 -20.37
N ILE A 318 1.46 13.58 -20.49
CA ILE A 318 1.82 12.60 -21.50
C ILE A 318 1.61 11.19 -20.95
N PHE A 319 0.80 10.40 -21.66
CA PHE A 319 0.55 8.99 -21.33
C PHE A 319 1.30 8.07 -22.30
N THR A 320 2.23 7.25 -21.79
CA THR A 320 2.96 6.25 -22.58
C THR A 320 2.50 4.85 -22.17
N ILE A 321 1.94 4.08 -23.10
CA ILE A 321 1.35 2.76 -22.84
C ILE A 321 2.27 1.65 -23.36
N TYR A 322 2.65 0.72 -22.49
CA TYR A 322 3.40 -0.49 -22.81
C TYR A 322 2.53 -1.71 -22.55
N SER A 323 2.51 -2.69 -23.46
CA SER A 323 1.90 -4.00 -23.21
C SER A 323 2.91 -4.96 -22.57
N ILE A 324 2.50 -5.72 -21.55
CA ILE A 324 3.36 -6.53 -20.67
C ILE A 324 2.96 -8.02 -20.60
#